data_AF-A0A6L5BQS6-F1
#
_entry.id   AF-A0A6L5BQS6-F1
#
_cell.length_a   1.000
_cell.length_b   1.000
_cell.length_c   1.000
_cell.angle_alpha   90.00
_cell.angle_beta   90.00
_cell.angle_gamma   90.00
#
_symmetry.space_group_name_H-M   'P 1'
#
loop_
_entity.id
_entity.type
_entity.pdbx_description
1 polymer ?
#
loop_
_entity_poly.entity_id
_entity_poly.type
_entity_poly.pdbx_seq_one_letter_code
_entity_poly.pdbx_strand_id
1 'polypeptide(L)'
;MPSNTHLLLLTTLLYLPPTALAATIHRCEGADGRITFTTMSCRAGESLSLQDVRPFMPGTIVALMPEATPQKTPATHARRGELTVVGQSEDKCGNEIDAKQRREAIINQRVVAGMSQQDVESSLGKPDKISIRNSLTSYRYDLKRGRSAHVDFDERGCIKGKAKSQTAKSPR
;
A
#
# COMPACT_ATOMS: atom_id res chain seq x y z
N MET A 1 63.41 19.54 19.86
CA MET A 1 62.80 18.23 19.52
C MET A 1 61.66 17.90 20.50
N PRO A 2 60.42 18.36 20.22
CA PRO A 2 59.23 17.92 20.96
C PRO A 2 58.29 17.02 20.12
N SER A 3 58.75 16.45 19.00
CA SER A 3 57.87 15.83 18.00
C SER A 3 57.18 14.54 18.49
N ASN A 4 57.81 13.79 19.40
CA ASN A 4 57.27 12.50 19.85
C ASN A 4 56.18 12.64 20.91
N THR A 5 56.19 13.70 21.72
CA THR A 5 55.16 13.93 22.75
C THR A 5 53.85 14.40 22.13
N HIS A 6 53.90 15.20 21.06
CA HIS A 6 52.72 15.61 20.30
C HIS A 6 52.02 14.43 19.62
N LEU A 7 52.79 13.46 19.13
CA LEU A 7 52.24 12.30 18.43
C LEU A 7 51.50 11.37 19.39
N LEU A 8 52.04 11.18 20.60
CA LEU A 8 51.37 10.43 21.67
C LEU A 8 50.07 11.12 22.12
N LEU A 9 50.08 12.44 22.31
CA LEU A 9 48.87 13.21 22.66
C LEU A 9 47.77 13.06 21.60
N LEU A 10 48.10 13.11 20.31
CA LEU A 10 47.14 12.94 19.22
C LEU A 10 46.49 11.54 19.23
N THR A 11 47.25 10.49 19.56
CA THR A 11 46.69 9.14 19.65
C THR A 11 45.70 8.99 20.80
N THR A 12 45.92 9.64 21.95
CA THR A 12 44.99 9.56 23.09
C THR A 12 43.64 10.22 22.81
N LEU A 13 43.60 11.26 21.98
CA LEU A 13 42.38 12.00 21.67
C LEU A 13 41.44 11.22 20.72
N LEU A 14 41.99 10.36 19.86
CA LEU A 14 41.19 9.50 18.96
C LEU A 14 40.53 8.31 19.68
N TYR A 15 41.01 7.96 20.88
CA TYR A 15 40.48 6.83 21.66
C TYR A 15 39.35 7.23 22.62
N LEU A 16 38.89 8.48 22.61
CA LEU A 16 37.74 8.87 23.44
C LEU A 16 36.45 8.38 22.76
N PRO A 17 35.76 7.38 23.32
CA PRO A 17 34.54 6.88 22.71
C PRO A 17 33.49 7.99 22.70
N PRO A 18 32.74 8.18 21.60
CA PRO A 18 31.65 9.14 21.58
C PRO A 18 30.62 8.71 22.63
N THR A 19 30.40 9.56 23.64
CA THR A 19 29.37 9.34 24.64
C THR A 19 28.00 9.43 23.97
N ALA A 20 27.35 8.28 23.77
CA ALA A 20 25.97 8.24 23.32
C ALA A 20 25.10 8.90 24.41
N LEU A 21 24.48 10.04 24.10
CA LEU A 21 23.56 10.75 24.98
C LEU A 21 22.22 9.99 25.06
N ALA A 22 22.19 8.87 25.77
CA ALA A 22 20.95 8.24 26.21
C ALA A 22 20.42 9.03 27.43
N ALA A 23 19.22 9.60 27.31
CA ALA A 23 18.59 10.35 28.39
C ALA A 23 17.50 9.46 29.02
N THR A 24 17.66 9.12 30.29
CA THR A 24 16.62 8.41 31.04
C THR A 24 15.62 9.41 31.60
N ILE A 25 14.33 9.16 31.40
CA ILE A 25 13.23 9.96 31.95
C ILE A 25 12.34 9.08 32.83
N HIS A 26 11.73 9.67 33.85
CA HIS A 26 10.78 9.01 34.73
C HIS A 26 9.36 9.23 34.19
N ARG A 27 8.65 8.15 33.87
CA ARG A 27 7.19 8.14 33.65
C ARG A 27 6.52 7.89 35.00
N CYS A 28 5.86 8.91 35.52
CA CYS A 28 5.11 8.86 36.77
C CYS A 28 3.63 8.73 36.46
N GLU A 29 2.97 7.72 37.00
CA GLU A 29 1.53 7.50 36.85
C GLU A 29 0.84 7.62 38.21
N GLY A 30 -0.05 8.61 38.32
CA GLY A 30 -0.82 8.93 39.53
C GLY A 30 -2.05 8.05 39.69
N ALA A 31 -2.63 8.04 40.89
CA ALA A 31 -3.82 7.25 41.23
C ALA A 31 -5.08 7.64 40.41
N ASP A 32 -5.09 8.84 39.84
CA ASP A 32 -6.11 9.36 38.93
C ASP A 32 -5.85 8.98 37.46
N GLY A 33 -4.82 8.18 37.19
CA GLY A 33 -4.42 7.75 35.85
C GLY A 33 -3.69 8.83 35.05
N ARG A 34 -3.32 9.97 35.67
CA ARG A 34 -2.52 11.00 35.01
C ARG A 34 -1.07 10.56 34.87
N ILE A 35 -0.56 10.63 33.65
CA ILE A 35 0.82 10.28 33.32
C ILE A 35 1.62 11.57 33.12
N THR A 36 2.68 11.73 33.90
CA THR A 36 3.62 12.84 33.78
C THR A 36 5.02 12.31 33.51
N PHE A 37 5.72 12.93 32.56
CA PHE A 37 7.12 12.64 32.28
C PHE A 37 7.99 13.71 32.93
N THR A 38 8.95 13.27 33.75
CA THR A 38 9.85 14.16 34.47
C THR A 38 11.27 13.60 34.42
N THR A 39 12.26 14.47 34.27
CA THR A 39 13.67 14.09 34.43
C THR A 39 14.06 13.98 35.90
N MET A 40 13.24 14.50 36.81
CA MET A 40 13.35 14.37 38.26
C MET A 40 12.46 13.22 38.77
N SER A 41 12.72 12.72 39.98
CA SER A 41 11.96 11.61 40.60
C SER A 41 10.45 11.86 40.71
N CYS A 42 9.65 10.78 40.75
CA CYS A 42 8.20 10.86 40.97
C CYS A 42 7.82 11.27 42.40
N ARG A 43 6.58 11.74 42.59
CA ARG A 43 6.07 12.08 43.93
C ARG A 43 5.77 10.82 44.75
N ALA A 44 5.73 10.97 46.07
CA ALA A 44 5.42 9.86 46.97
C ALA A 44 4.01 9.30 46.70
N GLY A 45 3.93 8.01 46.40
CA GLY A 45 2.67 7.32 46.08
C GLY A 45 2.33 7.25 44.59
N GLU A 46 3.13 7.84 43.70
CA GLU A 46 3.00 7.64 42.26
C GLU A 46 3.79 6.39 41.82
N SER A 47 3.28 5.69 40.80
CA SER A 47 3.99 4.57 40.21
C SER A 47 5.07 5.07 39.26
N LEU A 48 6.33 4.69 39.53
CA LEU A 48 7.50 5.07 38.74
C LEU A 48 7.81 4.00 37.69
N SER A 49 7.88 4.42 36.43
CA SER A 49 8.44 3.62 35.33
C SER A 49 9.57 4.39 34.66
N LEU A 50 10.78 3.84 34.66
CA LEU A 50 11.90 4.44 33.91
C LEU A 50 11.70 4.21 32.41
N GLN A 51 11.91 5.25 31.61
CA GLN A 51 11.97 5.15 30.16
C GLN A 51 13.32 5.67 29.66
N ASP A 52 14.01 4.83 28.90
CA ASP A 52 15.21 5.23 28.17
C ASP A 52 14.78 5.88 26.85
N VAL A 53 15.09 7.17 26.68
CA VAL A 53 14.75 7.92 25.47
C VAL A 53 16.03 8.23 24.72
N ARG A 54 16.07 7.76 23.48
CA ARG A 54 17.13 8.08 22.54
C ARG A 54 16.72 9.32 21.74
N PRO A 55 17.40 10.46 21.92
CA PRO A 55 17.12 11.64 21.12
C PRO A 55 17.34 11.33 19.64
N PHE A 56 16.46 11.85 18.79
CA PHE A 56 16.52 11.64 17.35
C PHE A 56 17.83 12.22 16.78
N MET A 57 18.61 11.38 16.11
CA MET A 57 19.83 11.81 15.42
C MET A 57 19.46 12.35 14.02
N PRO A 58 19.78 13.61 13.69
CA PRO A 58 19.46 14.17 12.37
C PRO A 58 20.18 13.36 11.29
N GLY A 59 19.42 12.67 10.44
CA GLY A 59 19.93 11.80 9.37
C GLY A 59 19.55 10.32 9.49
N THR A 60 18.90 9.90 10.58
CA THR A 60 18.39 8.53 10.70
C THR A 60 16.93 8.44 10.24
N ILE A 61 16.68 7.67 9.18
CA ILE A 61 15.32 7.29 8.75
C ILE A 61 14.80 6.20 9.68
N VAL A 62 14.13 6.60 10.77
CA VAL A 62 13.37 5.67 11.60
C VAL A 62 12.04 5.40 10.89
N ALA A 63 11.78 4.14 10.54
CA ALA A 63 10.46 3.74 10.07
C ALA A 63 9.43 4.06 11.17
N LEU A 64 8.39 4.83 10.86
CA LEU A 64 7.32 5.21 11.80
C LEU A 64 6.50 4.02 12.35
N MET A 65 6.86 2.78 12.03
CA MET A 65 6.11 1.58 12.40
C MET A 65 6.94 0.72 13.37
N PRO A 66 6.40 0.38 14.55
CA PRO A 66 7.08 -0.54 15.45
C PRO A 66 7.19 -1.94 14.82
N GLU A 67 8.34 -2.60 15.01
CA GLU A 67 8.54 -3.99 14.62
C GLU A 67 7.53 -4.89 15.32
N ALA A 68 6.74 -5.63 14.53
CA ALA A 68 5.78 -6.60 15.06
C ALA A 68 6.55 -7.75 15.73
N THR A 69 6.39 -7.90 17.05
CA THR A 69 6.93 -9.05 17.79
C THR A 69 6.10 -10.29 17.42
N PRO A 70 6.70 -11.36 16.89
CA PRO A 70 5.96 -12.56 16.52
C PRO A 70 5.58 -13.35 17.77
N GLN A 71 4.35 -13.15 18.24
CA GLN A 71 3.78 -13.94 19.33
C GLN A 71 3.42 -15.33 18.79
N LYS A 72 4.11 -16.38 19.25
CA LYS A 72 3.79 -17.79 18.93
C LYS A 72 2.39 -18.11 19.44
N THR A 73 1.42 -18.14 18.53
CA THR A 73 0.06 -18.60 18.83
C THR A 73 0.06 -20.12 19.00
N PRO A 74 -0.56 -20.66 20.05
CA PRO A 74 -0.68 -22.11 20.21
C PRO A 74 -1.54 -22.67 19.06
N ALA A 75 -1.08 -23.78 18.49
CA ALA A 75 -1.69 -24.48 17.38
C ALA A 75 -3.12 -24.92 17.75
N THR A 76 -4.07 -24.05 17.49
CA THR A 76 -5.49 -24.38 17.52
C THR A 76 -5.86 -24.66 16.09
N HIS A 77 -6.29 -25.90 15.81
CA HIS A 77 -6.83 -26.30 14.52
C HIS A 77 -8.07 -25.44 14.19
N ALA A 78 -7.84 -24.25 13.65
CA ALA A 78 -8.89 -23.39 13.13
C ALA A 78 -9.36 -24.03 11.83
N ARG A 79 -10.57 -24.59 11.87
CA ARG A 79 -11.30 -25.01 10.67
C ARG A 79 -11.22 -23.90 9.64
N ARG A 80 -11.04 -24.29 8.36
CA ARG A 80 -11.04 -23.44 7.16
C ARG A 80 -12.09 -22.34 7.27
N GLY A 81 -11.68 -21.22 7.86
CA GLY A 81 -12.52 -20.08 8.16
C GLY A 81 -12.74 -19.32 6.87
N GLU A 82 -13.99 -18.99 6.63
CA GLU A 82 -14.48 -18.17 5.53
C GLU A 82 -13.59 -16.92 5.38
N LEU A 83 -12.93 -16.83 4.22
CA LEU A 83 -12.10 -15.68 3.90
C LEU A 83 -13.04 -14.51 3.63
N THR A 84 -13.20 -13.59 4.59
CA THR A 84 -14.00 -12.38 4.37
C THR A 84 -13.26 -11.47 3.41
N VAL A 85 -13.62 -11.56 2.12
CA VAL A 85 -13.14 -10.65 1.08
C VAL A 85 -13.83 -9.31 1.28
N VAL A 86 -13.08 -8.33 1.81
CA VAL A 86 -13.55 -6.94 1.90
C VAL A 86 -13.13 -6.21 0.63
N GLY A 87 -14.11 -5.68 -0.12
CA GLY A 87 -13.86 -4.89 -1.33
C GLY A 87 -14.30 -5.55 -2.63
N GLN A 88 -15.48 -6.19 -2.66
CA GLN A 88 -16.10 -6.51 -3.94
C GLN A 88 -16.45 -5.18 -4.64
N SER A 89 -15.79 -4.88 -5.75
CA SER A 89 -16.19 -3.78 -6.62
C SER A 89 -17.61 -4.04 -7.09
N GLU A 90 -18.54 -3.16 -6.74
CA GLU A 90 -19.94 -3.29 -7.15
C GLU A 90 -20.02 -3.42 -8.68
N ASP A 91 -20.71 -4.46 -9.14
CA ASP A 91 -20.99 -4.70 -10.55
C ASP A 91 -22.01 -3.67 -11.07
N LYS A 92 -21.54 -2.45 -11.34
CA LYS A 92 -22.40 -1.33 -11.81
C LYS A 92 -23.10 -1.62 -13.15
N CYS A 93 -22.58 -2.57 -13.93
CA CYS A 93 -23.08 -2.95 -15.25
C CYS A 93 -23.88 -4.27 -15.25
N GLY A 94 -24.21 -4.82 -14.08
CA GLY A 94 -24.72 -6.19 -13.86
C GLY A 94 -26.07 -6.57 -14.48
N ASN A 95 -26.74 -5.67 -15.20
CA ASN A 95 -28.06 -5.95 -15.77
C ASN A 95 -28.04 -6.38 -17.26
N GLU A 96 -26.89 -6.27 -17.94
CA GLU A 96 -26.80 -6.53 -19.39
C GLU A 96 -25.96 -7.77 -19.77
N ILE A 97 -25.27 -8.40 -18.83
CA ILE A 97 -24.40 -9.56 -19.09
C ILE A 97 -24.47 -10.60 -17.97
N ASP A 98 -24.64 -11.88 -18.34
CA ASP A 98 -24.56 -13.00 -17.39
C ASP A 98 -23.13 -13.22 -16.88
N ALA A 99 -22.98 -13.64 -15.62
CA ALA A 99 -21.68 -13.81 -14.99
C ALA A 99 -20.79 -14.85 -15.70
N LYS A 100 -21.39 -15.92 -16.25
CA LYS A 100 -20.66 -16.93 -17.03
C LYS A 100 -20.18 -16.35 -18.35
N GLN A 101 -21.07 -15.64 -19.05
CA GLN A 101 -20.76 -14.99 -20.33
C GLN A 101 -19.69 -13.90 -20.17
N ARG A 102 -19.70 -13.17 -19.05
CA ARG A 102 -18.65 -12.20 -18.70
C ARG A 102 -17.28 -12.88 -18.59
N ARG A 103 -17.19 -13.96 -17.81
CA ARG A 103 -15.93 -14.71 -17.64
C ARG A 103 -15.42 -15.30 -18.95
N GLU A 104 -16.31 -15.90 -19.76
CA GLU A 104 -15.94 -16.44 -21.07
C GLU A 104 -15.42 -15.36 -22.02
N ALA A 105 -16.04 -14.18 -22.02
CA ALA A 105 -15.61 -13.08 -22.88
C ALA A 105 -14.25 -12.50 -22.44
N ILE A 106 -13.98 -12.41 -21.13
CA ILE A 106 -12.66 -12.03 -20.60
C ILE A 106 -11.59 -13.03 -21.04
N ILE A 107 -11.84 -14.33 -20.84
CA ILE A 107 -10.90 -15.40 -21.22
C ILE A 107 -10.61 -15.38 -22.73
N ASN A 108 -11.65 -15.20 -23.54
CA ASN A 108 -11.53 -15.17 -25.00
C ASN A 108 -11.07 -13.83 -25.55
N GLN A 109 -10.73 -12.85 -24.70
CA GLN A 109 -10.32 -11.49 -25.09
C GLN A 109 -11.34 -10.81 -26.02
N ARG A 110 -12.63 -11.05 -25.78
CA ARG A 110 -13.73 -10.49 -26.56
C ARG A 110 -14.45 -9.42 -25.77
N VAL A 111 -14.78 -8.32 -26.43
CA VAL A 111 -15.53 -7.22 -25.83
C VAL A 111 -17.02 -7.42 -26.13
N VAL A 112 -17.83 -7.47 -25.08
CA VAL A 112 -19.30 -7.66 -25.16
C VAL A 112 -19.99 -6.48 -24.51
N ALA A 113 -21.21 -6.16 -24.95
CA ALA A 113 -22.05 -5.16 -24.30
C ALA A 113 -22.27 -5.50 -22.82
N GLY A 114 -22.37 -4.49 -21.96
CA GLY A 114 -22.53 -4.69 -20.52
C GLY A 114 -21.23 -4.98 -19.74
N MET A 115 -20.07 -5.05 -20.41
CA MET A 115 -18.78 -5.10 -19.72
C MET A 115 -18.42 -3.75 -19.08
N SER A 116 -17.75 -3.81 -17.93
CA SER A 116 -17.19 -2.62 -17.27
C SER A 116 -15.86 -2.21 -17.91
N GLN A 117 -15.48 -0.95 -17.73
CA GLN A 117 -14.16 -0.44 -18.15
C GLN A 117 -13.01 -1.32 -17.63
N GLN A 118 -13.07 -1.75 -16.37
CA GLN A 118 -12.05 -2.59 -15.75
C GLN A 118 -11.96 -3.98 -16.40
N ASP A 119 -13.10 -4.57 -16.77
CA ASP A 119 -13.13 -5.87 -17.46
C ASP A 119 -12.48 -5.77 -18.85
N VAL A 120 -12.70 -4.66 -19.57
CA VAL A 120 -12.06 -4.41 -20.87
C VAL A 120 -10.56 -4.23 -20.72
N GLU A 121 -10.12 -3.44 -19.73
CA GLU A 121 -8.70 -3.25 -19.43
C GLU A 121 -8.02 -4.55 -19.01
N SER A 122 -8.74 -5.43 -18.30
CA SER A 122 -8.22 -6.74 -17.93
C SER A 122 -8.13 -7.70 -19.12
N SER A 123 -9.03 -7.56 -20.11
CA SER A 123 -9.10 -8.44 -21.29
C SER A 123 -8.14 -8.03 -22.40
N LEU A 124 -8.02 -6.72 -22.66
CA LEU A 124 -7.22 -6.16 -23.77
C LEU A 124 -5.94 -5.45 -23.30
N GLY A 125 -5.79 -5.20 -22.00
CA GLY A 125 -4.72 -4.38 -21.45
C GLY A 125 -5.07 -2.89 -21.41
N LYS A 126 -4.06 -2.06 -21.18
CA LYS A 126 -4.23 -0.61 -21.13
C LYS A 126 -4.52 -0.04 -22.54
N PRO A 127 -5.46 0.91 -22.67
CA PRO A 127 -5.71 1.57 -23.95
C PRO A 127 -4.56 2.49 -24.35
N ASP A 128 -4.33 2.65 -25.65
CA ASP A 128 -3.31 3.56 -26.18
C ASP A 128 -3.79 5.02 -26.13
N LYS A 129 -5.09 5.24 -26.34
CA LYS A 129 -5.70 6.56 -26.27
C LYS A 129 -7.08 6.52 -25.63
N ILE A 130 -7.29 7.46 -24.71
CA ILE A 130 -8.56 7.69 -24.03
C ILE A 130 -9.11 9.05 -24.48
N SER A 131 -10.36 9.08 -24.95
CA SER A 131 -11.08 10.30 -25.29
C SER A 131 -12.33 10.39 -24.44
N ILE A 132 -12.43 11.42 -23.61
CA ILE A 132 -13.60 11.70 -22.77
C ILE A 132 -14.27 12.95 -23.32
N ARG A 133 -15.52 12.86 -23.77
CA ARG A 133 -16.31 13.99 -24.25
C ARG A 133 -17.73 13.86 -23.72
N ASN A 134 -18.21 14.88 -23.00
CA ASN A 134 -19.61 15.00 -22.56
C ASN A 134 -20.19 13.65 -22.10
N SER A 135 -19.61 13.09 -21.02
CA SER A 135 -19.94 11.79 -20.40
C SER A 135 -19.78 10.51 -21.26
N LEU A 136 -19.40 10.63 -22.54
CA LEU A 136 -18.95 9.51 -23.36
C LEU A 136 -17.43 9.31 -23.21
N THR A 137 -17.04 8.15 -22.71
CA THR A 137 -15.63 7.74 -22.66
C THR A 137 -15.38 6.74 -23.77
N SER A 138 -14.43 7.00 -24.68
CA SER A 138 -14.07 6.05 -25.74
C SER A 138 -12.61 5.64 -25.62
N TYR A 139 -12.34 4.35 -25.65
CA TYR A 139 -11.00 3.78 -25.64
C TYR A 139 -10.61 3.34 -27.04
N ARG A 140 -9.36 3.63 -27.39
CA ARG A 140 -8.74 3.20 -28.63
C ARG A 140 -7.56 2.31 -28.31
N TYR A 141 -7.56 1.14 -28.95
CA TYR A 141 -6.48 0.17 -28.91
C TYR A 141 -5.92 0.03 -30.33
N ASP A 142 -4.65 0.33 -30.51
CA ASP A 142 -3.93 0.18 -31.78
C ASP A 142 -3.19 -1.17 -31.76
N LEU A 143 -3.79 -2.16 -32.44
CA LEU A 143 -3.20 -3.47 -32.56
C LEU A 143 -2.06 -3.45 -33.58
N LYS A 144 -0.99 -4.19 -33.27
CA LYS A 144 0.10 -4.46 -34.21
C LYS A 144 -0.50 -5.07 -35.48
N ARG A 145 -0.19 -4.50 -36.65
CA ARG A 145 -0.79 -4.72 -38.00
C ARG A 145 -1.83 -3.69 -38.47
N GLY A 146 -1.81 -2.47 -37.94
CA GLY A 146 -2.62 -1.35 -38.47
C GLY A 146 -4.12 -1.49 -38.23
N ARG A 147 -4.52 -2.39 -37.32
CA ARG A 147 -5.91 -2.57 -36.92
C ARG A 147 -6.12 -1.78 -35.64
N SER A 148 -7.25 -1.07 -35.54
CA SER A 148 -7.61 -0.37 -34.32
C SER A 148 -8.97 -0.86 -33.83
N ALA A 149 -9.08 -1.05 -32.52
CA ALA A 149 -10.34 -1.34 -31.85
C ALA A 149 -10.81 -0.08 -31.12
N HIS A 150 -12.10 0.20 -31.24
CA HIS A 150 -12.75 1.31 -30.56
C HIS A 150 -13.82 0.76 -29.63
N VAL A 151 -13.81 1.22 -28.38
CA VAL A 151 -14.76 0.79 -27.35
C VAL A 151 -15.34 2.03 -26.71
N ASP A 152 -16.66 2.19 -26.85
CA ASP A 152 -17.41 3.31 -26.28
C ASP A 152 -18.10 2.88 -24.99
N PHE A 153 -17.90 3.66 -23.95
CA PHE A 153 -18.49 3.48 -22.63
C PHE A 153 -19.56 4.54 -22.37
N ASP A 154 -20.64 4.11 -21.73
CA ASP A 154 -21.69 4.96 -21.21
C ASP A 154 -21.23 5.73 -19.96
N GLU A 155 -22.07 6.67 -19.48
CA GLU A 155 -21.81 7.49 -18.30
C GLU A 155 -21.57 6.64 -17.04
N ARG A 156 -22.11 5.42 -17.00
CA ARG A 156 -21.93 4.44 -15.92
C ARG A 156 -20.64 3.61 -16.06
N GLY A 157 -19.86 3.81 -17.12
CA GLY A 157 -18.65 3.05 -17.42
C GLY A 157 -18.93 1.66 -18.04
N CYS A 158 -20.14 1.46 -18.59
CA CYS A 158 -20.56 0.21 -19.21
C CYS A 158 -20.51 0.32 -20.73
N ILE A 159 -20.13 -0.74 -21.43
CA ILE A 159 -20.07 -0.71 -22.90
C ILE A 159 -21.47 -0.67 -23.50
N LYS A 160 -21.72 0.34 -24.34
CA LYS A 160 -22.99 0.49 -25.06
C LYS A 160 -23.17 -0.63 -26.10
N GLY A 161 -24.42 -1.10 -26.22
CA GLY A 161 -24.85 -2.18 -27.11
C GLY A 161 -24.23 -2.13 -28.51
N LYS A 162 -23.60 -3.24 -28.90
CA LYS A 162 -22.86 -3.47 -30.14
C LYS A 162 -21.74 -2.46 -30.39
N ALA A 163 -20.75 -2.44 -29.50
CA ALA A 163 -19.41 -2.07 -29.91
C ALA A 163 -19.09 -2.85 -31.19
N LYS A 164 -18.98 -2.14 -32.32
CA LYS A 164 -18.45 -2.70 -33.56
C LYS A 164 -16.95 -2.91 -33.35
N SER A 165 -16.57 -3.72 -32.36
CA SER A 165 -15.19 -4.16 -32.22
C SER A 165 -14.94 -5.07 -33.41
N GLN A 166 -14.39 -4.49 -34.47
CA GLN A 166 -13.87 -5.22 -35.63
C GLN A 166 -12.60 -5.99 -35.23
N THR A 167 -12.62 -6.69 -34.11
CA THR A 167 -11.65 -7.68 -33.69
C THR A 167 -12.14 -9.04 -34.19
N ALA A 168 -11.95 -9.23 -35.51
CA ALA A 168 -11.87 -10.50 -36.26
C ALA A 168 -12.86 -11.64 -35.94
N LYS A 169 -13.59 -12.03 -36.99
CA LYS A 169 -14.09 -13.39 -37.29
C LYS A 169 -13.62 -14.50 -36.33
N SER A 170 -14.61 -15.21 -35.79
CA SER A 170 -14.49 -16.58 -35.27
C SER A 170 -13.67 -17.46 -36.23
N PRO A 171 -12.67 -18.22 -35.75
CA PRO A 171 -12.18 -19.37 -36.50
C PRO A 171 -13.15 -20.54 -36.29
N ARG A 172 -13.90 -20.83 -37.36
CA ARG A 172 -14.80 -21.97 -37.62
C ARG A 172 -16.06 -22.11 -36.77
#